data_AF-A0A1Z4IIR0-F1
#
_entry.id   AF-A0A1Z4IIR0-F1
#
_cell.length_a   1.000
_cell.length_b   1.000
_cell.length_c   1.000
_cell.angle_alpha   90.00
_cell.angle_beta   90.00
_cell.angle_gamma   90.00
#
_symmetry.space_group_name_H-M   'P 1'
#
loop_
_entity.id
_entity.type
_entity.pdbx_description
1 polymer ?
#
loop_
_entity_poly.entity_id
_entity_poly.type
_entity_poly.pdbx_seq_one_letter_code
_entity_poly.pdbx_strand_id
1 'polypeptide(L)'
;MLQLAQVSFGRNYSTSIGWFYLIFAIIYLFLMIGWLALRRNTLTTSAWLIYILQGVLVPVISLISGIILLIQGWRLDPAIQFQQLLLFLLIVYLSFRDNIINFILRIK
;
A
#
# COMPACT_ATOMS: atom_id res chain seq x y z
N MET A 1 9.87 33.35 -7.49
CA MET A 1 11.01 32.41 -7.42
C MET A 1 10.51 31.04 -7.84
N LEU A 2 10.88 30.56 -9.02
CA LEU A 2 10.73 29.15 -9.37
C LEU A 2 11.75 28.39 -8.52
N GLN A 3 11.30 27.93 -7.35
CA GLN A 3 12.07 27.02 -6.52
C GLN A 3 12.09 25.70 -7.29
N LEU A 4 13.08 25.51 -8.16
CA LEU A 4 13.39 24.22 -8.74
C LEU A 4 13.39 23.22 -7.59
N ALA A 5 12.52 22.21 -7.66
CA ALA A 5 12.54 21.10 -6.73
C ALA A 5 13.98 20.58 -6.72
N GLN A 6 14.71 20.84 -5.65
CA GLN A 6 16.04 20.28 -5.45
C GLN A 6 15.80 18.78 -5.24
N VAL A 7 15.75 18.02 -6.32
CA VAL A 7 15.71 16.57 -6.25
C VAL A 7 17.08 16.16 -5.72
N SER A 8 17.13 15.82 -4.43
CA SER A 8 18.32 15.25 -3.82
C SER A 8 18.48 13.82 -4.36
N PHE A 9 19.26 13.67 -5.44
CA PHE A 9 19.76 12.37 -5.89
C PHE A 9 20.87 11.93 -4.92
N GLY A 10 20.47 11.44 -3.74
CA GLY A 10 21.38 10.97 -2.70
C GLY A 10 20.82 9.75 -1.99
N ARG A 11 21.71 8.82 -1.60
CA ARG A 11 21.38 7.62 -0.82
C ARG A 11 21.07 8.01 0.63
N ASN A 12 19.88 8.58 0.85
CA ASN A 12 19.36 8.89 2.17
C ASN A 12 18.36 7.80 2.62
N TYR A 13 18.08 7.71 3.93
CA TYR A 13 17.18 6.69 4.46
C TYR A 13 15.79 6.71 3.82
N SER A 14 15.28 7.88 3.45
CA SER A 14 13.98 8.00 2.77
C SER A 14 13.99 7.32 1.40
N THR A 15 15.01 7.56 0.58
CA THR A 15 15.12 6.88 -0.73
C THR A 15 15.26 5.37 -0.59
N SER A 16 15.98 4.88 0.43
CA SER A 16 16.05 3.45 0.74
C SER A 16 14.69 2.86 1.11
N ILE A 17 13.92 3.55 1.96
CA ILE A 17 12.56 3.14 2.32
C ILE A 17 11.63 3.21 1.09
N GLY A 18 11.78 4.22 0.24
CA GLY A 18 11.01 4.35 -1.00
C GLY A 18 11.19 3.16 -1.93
N TRP A 19 12.42 2.69 -2.12
CA TRP A 19 12.70 1.47 -2.89
C TRP A 19 12.06 0.22 -2.27
N PHE A 20 12.09 0.09 -0.93
CA PHE A 20 11.40 -1.01 -0.27
C PHE A 20 9.89 -0.98 -0.53
N TYR A 21 9.25 0.18 -0.50
CA TYR A 21 7.82 0.31 -0.84
C TYR A 21 7.51 -0.08 -2.28
N LEU A 22 8.34 0.31 -3.25
CA LEU A 22 8.15 -0.07 -4.66
C LEU A 22 8.28 -1.57 -4.88
N ILE A 23 9.35 -2.16 -4.37
CA ILE A 23 9.60 -3.61 -4.47
C ILE A 23 8.48 -4.38 -3.76
N PHE A 24 8.11 -3.93 -2.55
CA PHE A 24 7.02 -4.51 -1.79
C PHE A 24 5.70 -4.48 -2.55
N ALA A 25 5.36 -3.36 -3.20
CA ALA A 25 4.11 -3.25 -3.97
C ALA A 25 4.02 -4.30 -5.08
N ILE A 26 5.11 -4.51 -5.82
CA ILE A 26 5.19 -5.50 -6.89
C ILE A 26 5.08 -6.91 -6.33
N ILE A 27 5.90 -7.26 -5.33
CA ILE A 27 5.89 -8.58 -4.71
C ILE A 27 4.50 -8.89 -4.12
N TYR A 28 3.92 -7.94 -3.40
CA TYR A 28 2.61 -8.09 -2.78
C TYR A 28 1.52 -8.38 -3.82
N LEU A 29 1.53 -7.67 -4.95
CA LEU A 29 0.56 -7.88 -6.02
C LEU A 29 0.65 -9.31 -6.58
N PHE A 30 1.85 -9.80 -6.88
CA PHE A 30 2.02 -11.18 -7.35
C PHE A 30 1.59 -12.23 -6.32
N LEU A 31 1.96 -12.03 -5.05
CA LEU A 31 1.56 -12.92 -3.96
C LEU A 31 0.03 -12.94 -3.79
N MET A 32 -0.62 -11.78 -3.85
CA MET A 32 -2.08 -11.68 -3.73
C MET A 32 -2.81 -12.35 -4.89
N ILE A 33 -2.34 -12.16 -6.14
CA ILE A 33 -2.91 -12.83 -7.31
C ILE A 33 -2.78 -14.35 -7.16
N GLY A 34 -1.58 -14.84 -6.83
CA GLY A 34 -1.35 -16.27 -6.64
C GLY A 34 -2.21 -16.87 -5.53
N TRP A 35 -2.30 -16.18 -4.39
CA TRP A 35 -3.11 -16.61 -3.26
C TRP A 35 -4.61 -16.63 -3.57
N LEU A 36 -5.12 -15.61 -4.27
CA LEU A 36 -6.53 -15.55 -4.70
C LEU A 36 -6.87 -16.62 -5.72
N ALA A 37 -5.96 -16.92 -6.66
CA ALA A 37 -6.15 -17.99 -7.63
C ALA A 37 -6.30 -19.36 -6.94
N LEU A 38 -5.48 -19.63 -5.91
CA LEU A 38 -5.54 -20.88 -5.15
C LEU A 38 -6.82 -21.02 -4.30
N ARG A 39 -7.45 -19.91 -3.90
CA ARG A 39 -8.60 -19.91 -2.97
C ARG A 39 -9.93 -19.51 -3.60
N ARG A 40 -10.00 -19.46 -4.93
CA ARG A 40 -11.21 -19.05 -5.67
C ARG A 40 -12.45 -19.86 -5.27
N ASN A 41 -12.30 -21.16 -4.98
CA ASN A 41 -13.43 -22.05 -4.70
C ASN A 41 -13.77 -22.19 -3.20
N THR A 42 -12.94 -21.64 -2.31
CA THR A 42 -13.13 -21.76 -0.85
C THR A 42 -13.69 -20.50 -0.20
N LEU A 43 -13.48 -19.34 -0.82
CA LEU A 43 -13.95 -18.06 -0.31
C LEU A 43 -15.41 -17.78 -0.72
N THR A 44 -16.15 -17.11 0.17
CA THR A 44 -17.45 -16.52 -0.21
C THR A 44 -17.27 -15.36 -1.17
N THR A 45 -18.26 -15.09 -2.03
CA THR A 45 -18.22 -13.99 -2.99
C THR A 45 -17.90 -12.65 -2.33
N SER A 46 -18.50 -12.38 -1.16
CA SER A 46 -18.27 -11.15 -0.39
C SER A 46 -16.83 -11.06 0.13
N ALA A 47 -16.30 -12.14 0.71
CA ALA A 47 -14.92 -12.15 1.17
C ALA A 47 -13.94 -11.96 -0.01
N TRP A 48 -14.18 -12.66 -1.12
CA TRP A 48 -13.34 -12.60 -2.31
C TRP A 48 -13.21 -11.18 -2.88
N LEU A 49 -14.32 -10.43 -2.96
CA LEU A 49 -14.31 -9.02 -3.39
C LEU A 49 -13.47 -8.13 -2.47
N ILE A 50 -13.54 -8.33 -1.15
CA ILE A 50 -12.75 -7.57 -0.18
C ILE A 50 -11.25 -7.85 -0.35
N TYR A 51 -10.87 -9.12 -0.58
CA TYR A 51 -9.47 -9.48 -0.86
C TYR A 51 -8.96 -8.88 -2.18
N ILE A 52 -9.79 -8.78 -3.22
CA ILE A 52 -9.42 -8.10 -4.48
C ILE A 52 -9.19 -6.62 -4.24
N LEU A 53 -10.11 -5.97 -3.54
CA LEU A 53 -10.03 -4.54 -3.25
C LEU A 53 -8.74 -4.23 -2.47
N GLN A 54 -8.38 -5.07 -1.49
CA GLN A 54 -7.07 -4.99 -0.83
C GLN A 54 -5.90 -5.25 -1.79
N GLY A 55 -6.01 -6.27 -2.65
CA GLY A 55 -5.01 -6.64 -3.63
C GLY A 55 -4.67 -5.50 -4.60
N VAL A 56 -5.58 -4.54 -4.79
CA VAL A 56 -5.33 -3.32 -5.56
C VAL A 56 -4.89 -2.16 -4.67
N LEU A 57 -5.59 -1.90 -3.55
CA LEU A 57 -5.32 -0.75 -2.68
C LEU A 57 -3.92 -0.78 -2.06
N VAL A 58 -3.47 -1.93 -1.55
CA VAL A 58 -2.16 -2.04 -0.87
C VAL A 58 -1.01 -1.76 -1.84
N PRO A 59 -0.94 -2.36 -3.05
CA PRO A 59 0.08 -2.00 -4.03
C PRO A 59 0.00 -0.54 -4.48
N VAL A 60 -1.18 0.00 -4.77
CA VAL A 60 -1.32 1.38 -5.26
C VAL A 60 -0.79 2.37 -4.22
N ILE A 61 -1.21 2.24 -2.96
CA ILE A 61 -0.76 3.12 -1.88
C ILE A 61 0.75 2.96 -1.64
N SER A 62 1.26 1.73 -1.72
CA SER A 62 2.70 1.46 -1.57
C SER A 62 3.52 2.06 -2.73
N LEU A 63 3.03 2.00 -3.98
CA LEU A 63 3.67 2.64 -5.14
C LEU A 63 3.72 4.16 -4.98
N ILE A 64 2.58 4.78 -4.65
CA ILE A 64 2.50 6.23 -4.42
C ILE A 64 3.47 6.64 -3.31
N SER A 65 3.47 5.90 -2.20
CA SER A 65 4.38 6.16 -1.07
C SER A 65 5.85 6.02 -1.47
N GLY A 66 6.19 4.98 -2.23
CA GLY A 66 7.55 4.77 -2.74
C GLY A 66 8.02 5.92 -3.63
N ILE A 67 7.18 6.37 -4.56
CA ILE A 67 7.48 7.48 -5.47
C ILE A 67 7.69 8.78 -4.69
N ILE A 68 6.82 9.09 -3.72
CA ILE A 68 6.94 10.30 -2.89
C ILE A 68 8.27 10.31 -2.13
N LEU A 69 8.65 9.19 -1.50
CA LEU A 69 9.90 9.07 -0.74
C LEU A 69 11.15 9.17 -1.61
N LEU A 70 11.08 8.72 -2.87
CA LEU A 70 12.20 8.82 -3.82
C LEU A 70 12.42 10.24 -4.31
N ILE A 71 11.34 11.00 -4.55
CA ILE A 71 11.44 12.35 -5.14
C ILE A 71 11.61 13.42 -4.05
N GLN A 72 10.90 13.29 -2.92
CA GLN A 72 10.73 14.37 -1.93
C GLN A 72 11.19 13.99 -0.51
N GLY A 73 11.77 12.82 -0.33
CA GLY A 73 12.10 12.21 0.96
C GLY A 73 13.05 12.95 1.92
N TRP A 74 13.66 14.03 1.47
CA TRP A 74 14.71 14.74 2.20
C TRP A 74 14.20 16.00 2.92
N ARG A 75 12.94 16.40 2.69
CA ARG A 75 12.30 17.55 3.34
C ARG A 75 10.97 17.13 3.95
N LEU A 76 10.60 17.75 5.07
CA LEU A 76 9.28 17.59 5.67
C LEU A 76 8.23 18.40 4.88
N ASP A 77 8.03 18.02 3.62
CA ASP A 77 7.11 18.69 2.71
C ASP A 77 5.67 18.13 2.90
N PRO A 78 4.62 18.90 2.55
CA PRO A 78 3.23 18.46 2.66
C PRO A 78 2.95 17.10 2.00
N ALA A 79 3.72 16.70 0.99
CA ALA A 79 3.59 15.40 0.35
C ALA A 79 3.95 14.21 1.26
N ILE A 80 4.97 14.35 2.13
CA ILE A 80 5.31 13.29 3.10
C ILE A 80 4.20 13.18 4.16
N GLN A 81 3.62 14.30 4.57
CA GLN A 81 2.47 14.29 5.49
C GLN A 81 1.24 13.63 4.84
N PHE A 82 0.99 13.90 3.55
CA PHE A 82 -0.04 13.23 2.78
C PHE A 82 0.22 11.72 2.63
N GLN A 83 1.46 11.31 2.40
CA GLN A 83 1.84 9.90 2.41
C GLN A 83 1.53 9.25 3.77
N GLN A 84 1.87 9.91 4.88
CA GLN A 84 1.57 9.38 6.21
C GLN A 84 0.05 9.24 6.43
N LEU A 85 -0.74 10.19 5.95
CA LEU A 85 -2.20 10.10 5.96
C LEU A 85 -2.70 8.90 5.14
N LEU A 86 -2.15 8.68 3.94
CA LEU A 86 -2.51 7.53 3.10
C LEU A 86 -2.19 6.20 3.80
N LEU A 87 -1.01 6.07 4.41
CA LEU A 87 -0.62 4.89 5.16
C LEU A 87 -1.51 4.66 6.38
N PHE A 88 -1.86 5.74 7.09
CA PHE A 88 -2.80 5.66 8.20
C PHE A 88 -4.19 5.18 7.75
N LEU A 89 -4.73 5.73 6.68
CA LEU A 89 -6.01 5.29 6.10
C LEU A 89 -5.95 3.83 5.64
N LEU A 90 -4.82 3.38 5.08
CA LEU A 90 -4.62 1.98 4.71
C LEU A 90 -4.65 1.06 5.94
N ILE A 91 -3.98 1.43 7.02
CA ILE A 91 -3.98 0.65 8.27
C ILE A 91 -5.39 0.56 8.84
N VAL A 92 -6.12 1.69 8.87
CA VAL A 92 -7.52 1.73 9.30
C VAL A 92 -8.37 0.80 8.44
N TYR A 93 -8.26 0.91 7.11
CA TYR A 93 -8.97 0.03 6.17
C TYR A 93 -8.68 -1.46 6.45
N LEU A 94 -7.40 -1.85 6.57
CA LEU A 94 -7.02 -3.24 6.84
C LEU A 94 -7.58 -3.73 8.18
N SER A 95 -7.53 -2.89 9.22
CA SER A 95 -8.08 -3.21 10.54
C SER A 95 -9.59 -3.46 10.49
N PHE A 96 -10.35 -2.62 9.79
CA PHE A 96 -11.79 -2.82 9.61
C PHE A 96 -12.08 -4.08 8.79
N ARG A 97 -11.36 -4.24 7.69
CA ARG A 97 -11.50 -5.39 6.79
C ARG A 97 -11.28 -6.72 7.52
N ASP A 98 -10.29 -6.80 8.41
CA ASP A 98 -10.01 -8.03 9.17
C ASP A 98 -11.15 -8.38 10.12
N ASN A 99 -11.73 -7.38 10.80
CA ASN A 99 -12.91 -7.59 11.64
C ASN A 99 -14.12 -8.07 10.83
N ILE A 100 -14.36 -7.46 9.65
CA ILE A 100 -15.48 -7.82 8.77
C ILE A 100 -15.32 -9.25 8.24
N ILE A 101 -14.14 -9.64 7.78
CA ILE A 101 -13.90 -10.99 7.25
C ILE A 101 -14.08 -12.04 8.34
N ASN A 102 -13.55 -11.80 9.55
CA ASN A 102 -13.73 -12.72 10.67
C ASN A 102 -15.21 -12.89 11.03
N PHE A 103 -15.99 -11.81 10.97
CA PHE A 103 -17.44 -11.87 11.18
C PHE A 103 -18.15 -12.69 10.09
N ILE A 104 -17.86 -12.42 8.81
CA ILE A 104 -18.45 -13.15 7.68
C ILE A 104 -18.11 -14.64 7.72
N LEU A 105 -16.86 -14.99 8.04
CA LEU A 105 -16.42 -16.38 8.11
C LEU A 105 -16.97 -17.13 9.32
N ARG A 106 -17.26 -16.45 10.43
CA ARG A 106 -17.82 -17.08 11.65
C ARG A 106 -19.32 -17.40 11.54
N ILE A 107 -20.05 -16.67 10.69
CA ILE A 107 -21.49 -16.88 10.48
C ILE A 107 -21.76 -18.10 9.57
N LYS A 108 -20.76 -18.52 8.80
CA LYS A 108 -20.86 -19.62 7.84
C LYS A 108 -20.35 -20.93 8.43
#